data_AF-A0A2X0LTF4-F1
#
_entry.id   AF-A0A2X0LTF4-F1
#
_cell.length_a   1.000
_cell.length_b   1.000
_cell.length_c   1.000
_cell.angle_alpha   90.00
_cell.angle_beta   90.00
_cell.angle_gamma   90.00
#
_symmetry.space_group_name_H-M   'P 1'
#
loop_
_entity.id
_entity.type
_entity.pdbx_description
1 polymer ?
#
loop_
_entity_poly.entity_id
_entity_poly.type
_entity_poly.pdbx_seq_one_letter_code
_entity_poly.pdbx_strand_id
1 'polypeptide(L)' 'MVIVDQLSTYKWAFPLGSKSASEVLEVWCGFQAQVERQSGQKIKFVCSDNGGEFVNQLFGDKFKALGITHELAARYTL' A
#
# COMPACT_ATOMS: atom_id res chain seq x y z
N MET A 1 5.24 7.60 3.79
CA MET A 1 4.77 6.63 2.78
C MET A 1 4.52 7.35 1.46
N VAL A 2 4.99 6.80 0.34
CA VAL A 2 4.71 7.32 -1.00
C VAL A 2 3.96 6.24 -1.76
N ILE A 3 2.85 6.62 -2.40
CA ILE A 3 2.03 5.73 -3.21
C ILE A 3 1.96 6.30 -4.61
N VAL A 4 2.13 5.43 -5.60
CA VAL A 4 2.10 5.79 -7.02
C VAL A 4 1.06 4.93 -7.73
N ASP A 5 0.06 5.58 -8.32
CA ASP A 5 -0.83 4.90 -9.25
C ASP A 5 -0.09 4.71 -10.58
N GLN A 6 0.02 3.47 -11.04
CA GLN A 6 0.81 3.14 -12.23
C GLN A 6 0.15 3.59 -13.53
N LEU A 7 -1.17 3.69 -13.57
CA LEU A 7 -1.90 4.06 -14.78
C LEU A 7 -1.85 5.58 -15.02
N SER A 8 -2.23 6.37 -14.02
CA SER A 8 -2.32 7.82 -14.12
C SER A 8 -1.01 8.53 -13.78
N THR A 9 -0.04 7.81 -13.21
CA THR A 9 1.20 8.35 -12.61
C THR A 9 0.99 9.30 -11.43
N TYR A 10 -0.25 9.39 -10.93
CA TYR A 10 -0.59 10.22 -9.78
C TYR A 10 0.12 9.70 -8.52
N LYS A 11 0.60 10.63 -7.70
CA LYS A 11 1.39 10.33 -6.51
C LYS A 11 0.76 10.94 -5.27
N TRP A 12 0.70 10.14 -4.22
CA TRP A 12 0.35 10.61 -2.88
C TRP A 12 1.55 10.46 -1.96
N ALA A 13 1.81 11.47 -1.14
CA ALA A 13 2.87 11.46 -0.15
C ALA A 13 2.26 11.74 1.23
N PHE A 14 2.48 10.80 2.15
CA PHE A 14 2.00 10.89 3.52
C PHE A 14 3.20 10.92 4.46
N PRO A 15 3.42 12.02 5.21
CA PRO A 15 4.42 12.04 6.26
C PRO A 15 4.04 11.05 7.36
N LEU A 16 5.01 10.30 7.86
CA LEU A 16 4.84 9.36 8.97
C LEU A 16 5.77 9.79 10.11
N GLY A 17 5.28 9.75 11.33
CA GLY A 17 6.08 9.92 12.55
C GLY A 17 6.98 8.71 12.82
N SER A 18 6.61 7.52 12.39
CA SER A 18 7.42 6.30 12.47
C SER A 18 7.19 5.35 11.29
N LYS A 19 8.09 4.38 11.12
CA LYS A 19 7.93 3.26 10.17
C LYS A 19 7.26 2.03 10.81
N SER A 20 6.52 2.22 11.90
CA SER A 20 5.83 1.11 12.55
C SER A 20 4.70 0.58 11.64
N ALA A 21 4.54 -0.75 11.61
CA ALA A 21 3.52 -1.41 10.78
C ALA A 21 2.10 -0.88 11.05
N SER A 22 1.79 -0.58 12.31
CA SER A 22 0.49 -0.04 12.73
C SER A 22 0.22 1.34 12.15
N GLU A 23 1.20 2.26 12.19
CA GLU A 23 1.04 3.61 11.65
C GLU A 23 0.93 3.60 10.13
N VAL A 24 1.78 2.81 9.47
CA VAL A 24 1.73 2.65 8.01
C VAL A 24 0.37 2.08 7.58
N LEU A 25 -0.18 1.11 8.33
CA LEU A 25 -1.48 0.52 8.03
C LEU A 25 -2.65 1.49 8.23
N GLU A 26 -2.60 2.30 9.27
CA GLU A 26 -3.63 3.32 9.51
C GLU A 26 -3.73 4.29 8.33
N VAL A 27 -2.59 4.84 7.91
CA VAL A 27 -2.53 5.76 6.77
C VAL A 27 -2.94 5.06 5.47
N TRP A 28 -2.52 3.80 5.27
CA TRP A 28 -2.96 2.99 4.13
C TRP A 28 -4.48 2.82 4.07
N CYS A 29 -5.12 2.49 5.20
CA CYS A 29 -6.58 2.28 5.24
C CYS A 29 -7.34 3.57 4.90
N GLY A 30 -6.87 4.72 5.40
CA GLY A 30 -7.43 6.03 5.06
C GLY A 30 -7.28 6.34 3.58
N PHE A 31 -6.08 6.12 3.03
CA PHE A 31 -5.80 6.29 1.61
C PHE A 31 -6.72 5.41 0.74
N GLN A 32 -6.79 4.11 1.02
CA GLN A 32 -7.62 3.17 0.28
C GLN A 32 -9.08 3.63 0.25
N ALA A 33 -9.66 3.94 1.41
CA ALA A 33 -11.04 4.38 1.50
C ALA A 33 -11.30 5.64 0.67
N GLN A 34 -10.36 6.60 0.69
CA GLN A 34 -10.44 7.83 -0.08
C GLN A 34 -10.42 7.57 -1.58
N VAL A 35 -9.42 6.83 -2.10
CA VAL A 35 -9.27 6.64 -3.55
C VAL A 35 -10.35 5.76 -4.14
N GLU A 36 -10.79 4.72 -3.41
CA GLU A 36 -11.88 3.88 -3.88
C GLU A 36 -13.22 4.65 -3.91
N ARG A 37 -13.44 5.55 -2.95
CA ARG A 37 -14.61 6.43 -2.95
C ARG A 37 -14.58 7.43 -4.11
N GLN A 38 -13.43 8.03 -4.39
CA GLN A 38 -13.29 9.05 -5.44
C GLN A 38 -13.35 8.44 -6.83
N SER A 39 -12.74 7.28 -7.04
CA SER A 39 -12.69 6.62 -8.35
C SER A 39 -13.88 5.70 -8.64
N GLY A 40 -14.61 5.26 -7.60
CA GLY A 40 -15.62 4.20 -7.71
C GLY A 40 -15.05 2.81 -8.00
N GLN A 41 -13.73 2.65 -7.98
CA GLN A 41 -13.02 1.41 -8.29
C GLN A 41 -12.36 0.83 -7.04
N LYS A 42 -12.18 -0.49 -7.00
CA LYS A 42 -11.48 -1.19 -5.91
C LYS A 42 -10.01 -1.39 -6.24
N ILE A 43 -9.15 -1.23 -5.23
CA ILE A 43 -7.74 -1.62 -5.36
C ILE A 43 -7.68 -3.15 -5.41
N LYS A 44 -7.02 -3.70 -6.41
CA LYS A 44 -6.88 -5.15 -6.60
C LYS A 44 -5.44 -5.63 -6.47
N PHE A 45 -4.49 -4.76 -6.78
CA PHE A 45 -3.06 -5.08 -6.83
C PHE A 45 -2.27 -3.99 -6.10
N VAL A 46 -1.32 -4.41 -5.28
CA VAL A 46 -0.36 -3.55 -4.60
C VAL A 46 1.02 -4.14 -4.80
N CYS A 47 1.98 -3.31 -5.21
CA CYS A 47 3.39 -3.68 -5.28
C CYS A 47 4.16 -2.80 -4.31
N SER A 48 4.91 -3.41 -3.37
CA SER A 48 5.81 -2.69 -2.47
C SER A 48 7.24 -3.21 -2.63
N ASP A 49 8.21 -2.43 -2.17
CA ASP A 49 9.55 -2.98 -1.94
C ASP A 49 9.52 -4.04 -0.82
N ASN A 50 10.63 -4.76 -0.65
CA ASN A 50 10.80 -5.74 0.43
C ASN A 50 11.03 -5.07 1.81
N GLY A 51 10.58 -3.84 2.02
CA GLY A 51 10.65 -3.14 3.29
C GLY A 51 9.80 -3.84 4.36
N GLY A 52 10.36 -4.05 5.55
CA GLY A 52 9.69 -4.74 6.65
C GLY A 52 8.40 -4.05 7.11
N GLU A 53 8.25 -2.76 6.82
CA GLU A 53 7.01 -2.00 7.09
C GLU A 53 5.78 -2.52 6.34
N PHE A 54 5.95 -3.11 5.15
CA PHE A 54 4.86 -3.66 4.33
C PHE A 54 4.86 -5.20 4.31
N VAL A 55 5.97 -5.83 4.69
CA VAL A 55 6.12 -7.29 4.77
C VAL A 55 5.95 -7.74 6.23
N ASN A 56 4.73 -7.60 6.75
CA ASN A 56 4.35 -8.12 8.06
C ASN A 56 2.97 -8.76 8.02
N GLN A 57 2.69 -9.62 9.01
CA GLN A 57 1.46 -10.41 9.07
C GLN A 57 0.21 -9.52 9.07
N LEU A 58 0.27 -8.34 9.68
CA LEU A 58 -0.84 -7.39 9.75
C LEU A 58 -1.26 -6.90 8.35
N PHE A 59 -0.30 -6.53 7.51
CA PHE A 59 -0.56 -6.16 6.11
C PHE A 59 -1.04 -7.35 5.27
N GLY A 60 -0.41 -8.51 5.43
CA GLY A 60 -0.81 -9.73 4.73
C GLY A 60 -2.27 -10.12 5.03
N ASP A 61 -2.66 -10.13 6.30
CA ASP A 61 -4.02 -10.45 6.72
C ASP A 61 -5.02 -9.42 6.21
N LYS A 62 -4.66 -8.12 6.22
CA LYS A 62 -5.51 -7.06 5.68
C LYS A 62 -5.73 -7.21 4.18
N PHE A 63 -4.68 -7.41 3.40
CA PHE A 63 -4.79 -7.59 1.96
C PHE A 63 -5.57 -8.85 1.59
N LYS A 64 -5.34 -9.95 2.29
CA LYS A 64 -6.10 -11.19 2.13
C LYS A 64 -7.59 -10.99 2.41
N ALA A 65 -7.94 -10.30 3.50
CA ALA A 65 -9.33 -10.00 3.85
C ALA A 65 -10.05 -9.14 2.80
N LEU A 66 -9.30 -8.28 2.11
CA LEU A 66 -9.82 -7.40 1.06
C LEU A 66 -9.75 -8.02 -0.35
N GLY A 67 -9.14 -9.21 -0.51
CA GLY A 67 -8.90 -9.81 -1.81
C GLY A 67 -7.87 -9.06 -2.67
N ILE A 68 -6.97 -8.32 -2.03
CA ILE A 68 -5.88 -7.59 -2.69
C ILE A 68 -4.70 -8.54 -2.90
N THR A 69 -4.18 -8.57 -4.13
CA THR A 69 -2.93 -9.26 -4.45
C THR A 69 -1.76 -8.34 -4.12
N HIS A 70 -0.88 -8.80 -3.24
CA HIS A 70 0.34 -8.08 -2.85
C HIS A 70 1.55 -8.74 -3.48
N GLU A 71 2.25 -7.98 -4.32
CA GLU A 71 3.50 -8.39 -4.94
C GLU A 71 4.67 -7.63 -4.30
N LEU A 72 5.80 -8.31 -4.20
CA LEU A 72 7.04 -7.71 -3.73
C LEU A 72 7.92 -7.47 -4.94
N ALA A 73 8.35 -6.21 -5.12
CA ALA A 73 9.31 -5.89 -6.15
C ALA A 73 10.59 -6.71 -5.93
N ALA A 74 11.13 -7.27 -7.01
CA ALA A 74 12.40 -7.99 -6.96
C ALA A 74 13.47 -7.09 -6.33
N ARG A 75 14.27 -7.65 -5.41
CA ARG A 75 15.43 -6.93 -4.87
C ARG A 75 16.34 -6.59 -6.04
N TYR A 76 16.57 -5.30 -6.30
CA TYR A 76 17.55 -4.75 -7.24
C TYR A 76 18.12 -5.78 -8.25
N THR A 77 17.51 -5.90 -9.43
CA THR A 77 18.32 -6.28 -10.59
C THR A 77 19.08 -5.03 -11.02
N LEU A 78 20.40 -5.13 -10.89
CA LEU A 78 21.44 -4.14 -11.21
C LEU A 78 21.18 -3.36 -12.51
#